data_AF-A0AAW0TZT7-F1
#
_entry.id   AF-A0AAW0TZT7-F1
#
_cell.length_a   1.000
_cell.length_b   1.000
_cell.length_c   1.000
_cell.angle_alpha   90.00
_cell.angle_beta   90.00
_cell.angle_gamma   90.00
#
_symmetry.space_group_name_H-M   'P 1'
#
loop_
_entity.id
_entity.type
_entity.pdbx_description
1 polymer ?
#
loop_
_entity_poly.entity_id
_entity_poly.type
_entity_poly.pdbx_seq_one_letter_code
_entity_poly.pdbx_strand_id
1 'polypeptide(L)'
;MVVTARIYEMQHCGNGGVKAVVYTDVMQTVLMFGGVLAVVMLCCMELGGVEEVWAIAKQGGRLEFFKLAWFFLAGLWCLWIMFFFSGLVAYATYSTCDPFTSGKIKKPDQIIPFLVTDKLGHIPGLSGVFVAAVYGGVLSSLSSAANSAACVAWQDFLKPLPYFSGPQGVLRDAYY
;
A
#
# COMPACT_ATOMS: atom_id res chain seq x y z
N MET A 1 10.20 7.12 5.94
CA MET A 1 9.96 8.32 6.76
C MET A 1 8.62 8.26 7.49
N VAL A 2 7.49 7.96 6.82
CA VAL A 2 6.18 7.76 7.48
C VAL A 2 6.20 6.59 8.48
N VAL A 3 6.78 5.43 8.12
CA VAL A 3 6.84 4.24 8.99
C VAL A 3 7.64 4.46 10.28
N THR A 4 8.75 5.19 10.21
CA THR A 4 9.62 5.46 11.38
C THR A 4 8.91 6.35 12.39
N ALA A 5 8.12 7.34 11.94
CA ALA A 5 7.30 8.17 12.81
C ALA A 5 6.18 7.37 13.49
N ARG A 6 5.54 6.43 12.77
CA ARG A 6 4.50 5.54 13.31
C ARG A 6 5.00 4.61 14.41
N ILE A 7 6.22 4.09 14.27
CA ILE A 7 6.89 3.26 15.28
C ILE A 7 7.34 4.12 16.48
N TYR A 8 7.78 5.35 16.25
CA TYR A 8 8.20 6.26 17.32
C TYR A 8 7.04 6.66 18.24
N GLU A 9 5.84 6.89 17.69
CA GLU A 9 4.63 7.18 18.48
C GLU A 9 4.12 5.97 19.26
N MET A 10 4.27 4.75 18.72
CA MET A 10 3.97 3.49 19.43
C MET A 10 4.86 3.31 20.68
N GLN A 11 6.09 3.84 20.64
CA GLN A 11 7.08 3.64 21.69
C GLN A 11 7.04 4.71 22.79
N HIS A 12 6.47 5.89 22.52
CA HIS A 12 6.49 7.03 23.44
C HIS A 12 5.24 7.18 24.35
N CYS A 13 4.14 6.46 24.10
CA CYS A 13 2.91 6.67 24.86
C CYS A 13 2.59 5.49 25.80
N GLY A 14 3.13 5.57 27.02
CA GLY A 14 2.93 4.60 28.12
C GLY A 14 1.47 4.33 28.54
N ASN A 15 0.48 5.09 28.05
CA ASN A 15 -0.94 4.87 28.34
C ASN A 15 -1.86 4.92 27.09
N GLY A 16 -1.32 4.96 25.85
CA GLY A 16 -2.08 5.31 24.63
C GLY A 16 -2.33 4.19 23.62
N GLY A 17 -1.47 3.17 23.55
CA GLY A 17 -1.64 1.96 22.71
C GLY A 17 -2.01 2.18 21.22
N VAL A 18 -2.50 1.11 20.58
CA VAL A 18 -2.96 1.06 19.17
C VAL A 18 -4.04 2.11 18.87
N LYS A 19 -4.76 2.61 19.89
CA LYS A 19 -5.77 3.67 19.74
C LYS A 19 -5.20 4.96 19.20
N ALA A 20 -4.00 5.36 19.63
CA ALA A 20 -3.33 6.57 19.15
C ALA A 20 -2.93 6.44 17.68
N VAL A 21 -2.50 5.26 17.25
CA VAL A 21 -2.10 4.98 15.85
C VAL A 21 -3.30 4.98 14.92
N VAL A 22 -4.41 4.35 15.31
CA VAL A 22 -5.63 4.37 14.51
C VAL A 22 -6.20 5.78 14.44
N TYR A 23 -6.21 6.52 15.54
CA TYR A 23 -6.63 7.93 15.52
C TYR A 23 -5.78 8.77 14.58
N THR A 24 -4.47 8.63 14.64
CA THR A 24 -3.57 9.42 13.79
C THR A 24 -3.53 8.95 12.34
N ASP A 25 -3.83 7.68 12.03
CA ASP A 25 -3.96 7.19 10.64
C ASP A 25 -5.29 7.60 10.00
N VAL A 26 -6.39 7.53 10.78
CA VAL A 26 -7.71 8.04 10.36
C VAL A 26 -7.65 9.55 10.19
N MET A 27 -7.06 10.29 11.13
CA MET A 27 -6.89 11.74 11.01
C MET A 27 -5.96 12.09 9.85
N GLN A 28 -4.88 11.33 9.61
CA GLN A 28 -4.03 11.54 8.43
C GLN A 28 -4.81 11.32 7.13
N THR A 29 -5.64 10.29 7.06
CA THR A 29 -6.47 9.99 5.89
C THR A 29 -7.52 11.09 5.68
N VAL A 30 -8.23 11.51 6.73
CA VAL A 30 -9.23 12.59 6.67
C VAL A 30 -8.58 13.92 6.27
N LEU A 31 -7.40 14.23 6.78
CA LEU A 31 -6.67 15.44 6.40
C LEU A 31 -6.15 15.39 4.96
N MET A 32 -5.68 14.24 4.49
CA MET A 32 -5.23 14.06 3.09
C MET A 32 -6.39 14.22 2.11
N PHE A 33 -7.47 13.45 2.30
CA PHE A 33 -8.62 13.51 1.40
C PHE A 33 -9.39 14.82 1.56
N GLY A 34 -9.63 15.28 2.79
CA GLY A 34 -10.32 16.53 3.07
C GLY A 34 -9.55 17.75 2.56
N GLY A 35 -8.22 17.78 2.72
CA GLY A 35 -7.38 18.85 2.19
C GLY A 35 -7.39 18.89 0.67
N VAL A 36 -7.23 17.74 0.01
CA VAL A 36 -7.30 17.66 -1.46
C VAL A 36 -8.68 18.06 -1.97
N LEU A 37 -9.76 17.56 -1.35
CA LEU A 37 -11.12 17.91 -1.73
C LEU A 37 -11.40 19.41 -1.53
N ALA A 38 -11.00 19.98 -0.40
CA ALA A 38 -11.18 21.41 -0.13
C ALA A 38 -10.44 22.26 -1.15
N VAL A 39 -9.18 21.93 -1.47
CA VAL A 39 -8.40 22.63 -2.50
C VAL A 39 -9.07 22.52 -3.87
N VAL A 40 -9.46 21.30 -4.28
CA VAL A 40 -10.13 21.08 -5.57
C VAL A 40 -11.45 21.84 -5.65
N MET A 41 -12.26 21.81 -4.58
CA MET A 41 -13.54 22.51 -4.54
C MET A 41 -13.37 24.03 -4.62
N LEU A 42 -12.47 24.62 -3.82
CA LEU A 42 -12.20 26.06 -3.84
C LEU A 42 -11.66 26.49 -5.22
N CYS A 43 -10.74 25.73 -5.80
CA CYS A 43 -10.24 26.00 -7.14
C CYS A 43 -11.35 25.91 -8.20
N CYS A 44 -12.23 24.91 -8.13
CA CYS A 44 -13.36 24.79 -9.03
C CYS A 44 -14.33 25.97 -8.88
N MET A 45 -14.55 26.47 -7.65
CA MET A 45 -15.42 27.62 -7.40
C MET A 45 -14.82 28.93 -7.95
N GLU A 46 -13.52 29.16 -7.77
CA GLU A 46 -12.83 30.34 -8.32
C GLU A 46 -12.78 30.34 -9.85
N LEU A 47 -12.75 29.16 -10.48
CA LEU A 47 -12.70 28.98 -11.94
C LEU A 47 -14.09 29.02 -12.61
N GLY A 48 -15.17 29.25 -11.86
CA GLY A 48 -16.53 29.32 -12.42
C GLY A 48 -17.30 28.01 -12.48
N GLY A 49 -16.80 26.95 -11.82
CA GLY A 49 -17.46 25.65 -11.67
C GLY A 49 -16.71 24.50 -12.33
N VAL A 50 -17.12 23.26 -12.00
CA VAL A 50 -16.47 22.03 -12.50
C VAL A 50 -16.59 21.89 -14.02
N GLU A 51 -17.67 22.39 -14.61
CA GLU A 51 -17.92 22.34 -16.05
C GLU A 51 -16.90 23.18 -16.83
N GLU A 52 -16.62 24.39 -16.36
CA GLU A 52 -15.63 25.28 -16.97
C GLU A 52 -14.21 24.69 -16.84
N VAL A 53 -13.88 24.10 -15.68
CA VAL A 53 -12.60 23.39 -15.49
C VAL A 53 -12.48 22.23 -16.49
N TRP A 54 -13.55 21.48 -16.73
CA TRP A 54 -13.55 20.38 -17.68
C TRP A 54 -13.43 20.86 -19.13
N ALA A 55 -14.12 21.95 -19.48
CA ALA A 55 -14.03 22.58 -20.80
C ALA A 55 -12.61 23.09 -21.09
N ILE A 56 -12.00 23.78 -20.12
CA ILE A 56 -10.61 24.25 -20.18
C ILE A 56 -9.64 23.07 -20.29
N ALA A 57 -9.83 22.00 -19.49
CA ALA A 57 -8.96 20.81 -19.53
C ALA A 57 -9.05 20.05 -20.86
N LYS A 58 -10.24 20.01 -21.48
CA LYS A 58 -10.46 19.42 -22.79
C LYS A 58 -9.87 20.28 -23.91
N GLN A 59 -10.01 21.60 -23.84
CA GLN A 59 -9.41 22.53 -24.81
C GLN A 59 -7.88 22.56 -24.72
N GLY A 60 -7.32 22.43 -23.50
CA GLY A 60 -5.89 22.37 -23.28
C GLY A 60 -5.23 21.05 -23.72
N GLY A 61 -5.99 20.07 -24.23
CA GLY A 61 -5.48 18.77 -24.66
C GLY A 61 -4.79 17.97 -23.55
N ARG A 62 -5.08 18.27 -22.27
CA ARG A 62 -4.43 17.64 -21.11
C ARG A 62 -5.15 16.37 -20.65
N LEU A 63 -6.41 16.19 -21.05
CA LEU A 63 -7.23 15.04 -20.66
C LEU A 63 -7.08 13.87 -21.65
N GLU A 64 -5.86 13.35 -21.77
CA GLU A 64 -5.56 12.21 -22.63
C GLU A 64 -5.88 10.89 -21.89
N PHE A 65 -7.15 10.69 -21.50
CA PHE A 65 -7.59 9.51 -20.74
C PHE A 65 -7.14 8.20 -21.41
N PHE A 66 -7.25 8.12 -22.74
CA PHE A 66 -6.80 6.97 -23.51
C PHE A 66 -5.29 6.78 -23.46
N LYS A 67 -4.47 7.85 -23.43
CA LYS A 67 -3.02 7.71 -23.24
C LYS A 67 -2.68 7.25 -21.83
N LEU A 68 -3.33 7.81 -20.81
CA LEU A 68 -3.10 7.39 -19.41
C LEU A 68 -3.49 5.92 -19.20
N ALA A 69 -4.66 5.52 -19.70
CA ALA A 69 -5.12 4.13 -19.66
C ALA A 69 -4.15 3.21 -20.42
N TRP A 70 -3.69 3.64 -21.60
CA TRP A 70 -2.70 2.91 -22.38
C TRP A 70 -1.37 2.77 -21.63
N PHE A 71 -0.83 3.83 -21.00
CA PHE A 71 0.39 3.76 -20.21
C PHE A 71 0.24 2.86 -18.98
N PHE A 72 -0.90 2.91 -18.30
CA PHE A 72 -1.17 2.04 -17.15
C PHE A 72 -1.24 0.56 -17.58
N LEU A 73 -1.99 0.26 -18.64
CA LEU A 73 -2.09 -1.08 -19.19
C LEU A 73 -0.73 -1.57 -19.72
N ALA A 74 0.00 -0.73 -20.45
CA ALA A 74 1.34 -1.04 -20.95
C ALA A 74 2.32 -1.31 -19.79
N GLY A 75 2.24 -0.55 -18.69
CA GLY A 75 3.00 -0.79 -17.48
C GLY A 75 2.68 -2.15 -16.85
N LEU A 76 1.40 -2.51 -16.74
CA LEU A 76 0.98 -3.84 -16.28
C LEU A 76 1.51 -4.95 -17.20
N TRP A 77 1.32 -4.84 -18.50
CA TRP A 77 1.82 -5.82 -19.46
C TRP A 77 3.35 -5.97 -19.38
N CYS A 78 4.07 -4.85 -19.23
CA CYS A 78 5.52 -4.86 -19.05
C CYS A 78 5.92 -5.65 -17.79
N LEU A 79 5.26 -5.42 -16.65
CA LEU A 79 5.51 -6.16 -15.40
C LEU A 79 5.26 -7.66 -15.56
N TRP A 80 4.16 -8.05 -16.20
CA TRP A 80 3.83 -9.46 -16.42
C TRP A 80 4.85 -10.16 -17.32
N ILE A 81 5.28 -9.49 -18.38
CA ILE A 81 6.32 -10.01 -19.28
C ILE A 81 7.64 -10.19 -18.51
N MET A 82 8.04 -9.22 -17.69
CA MET A 82 9.25 -9.33 -16.87
C MET A 82 9.19 -10.51 -15.90
N PHE A 83 8.05 -10.74 -15.24
CA PHE A 83 7.89 -11.90 -14.35
C PHE A 83 7.98 -13.22 -15.12
N PHE A 84 7.32 -13.32 -16.27
CA PHE A 84 7.38 -14.52 -17.10
C PHE A 84 8.81 -14.85 -17.55
N PHE A 85 9.55 -13.85 -18.06
CA PHE A 85 10.94 -14.03 -18.45
C PHE A 85 11.84 -14.38 -17.26
N SER A 86 11.63 -13.79 -16.09
CA SER A 86 12.40 -14.15 -14.89
C SER A 86 12.21 -15.62 -14.49
N GLY A 87 11.00 -16.17 -14.66
CA GLY A 87 10.71 -17.58 -14.44
C GLY A 87 11.37 -18.49 -15.46
N LEU A 88 11.37 -18.11 -16.75
CA LEU A 88 12.08 -18.84 -17.80
C LEU A 88 13.59 -18.88 -17.56
N VAL A 89 14.20 -17.76 -17.14
CA VAL A 89 15.64 -17.69 -16.81
C VAL A 89 15.96 -18.61 -15.63
N ALA A 90 15.12 -18.61 -14.59
CA ALA A 90 15.29 -19.50 -13.45
C ALA A 90 15.22 -20.98 -13.87
N TYR A 91 14.24 -21.34 -14.71
CA TYR A 91 14.10 -22.70 -15.24
C TYR A 91 15.31 -23.11 -16.09
N ALA A 92 15.75 -22.26 -17.03
CA ALA A 92 16.89 -22.55 -17.90
C ALA A 92 18.18 -22.75 -17.09
N THR A 93 18.40 -21.92 -16.05
CA THR A 93 19.59 -21.99 -15.19
C THR A 93 19.67 -23.27 -14.37
N TYR A 94 18.53 -23.81 -13.94
CA TYR A 94 18.46 -24.97 -13.06
C TYR A 94 17.98 -26.26 -13.73
N SER A 95 17.83 -26.26 -15.07
CA SER A 95 17.33 -27.39 -15.87
C SER A 95 18.03 -28.74 -15.63
N THR A 96 19.31 -28.74 -15.27
CA THR A 96 20.10 -29.95 -14.98
C THR A 96 20.22 -30.27 -13.49
N CYS A 97 20.01 -29.29 -12.61
CA CYS A 97 20.22 -29.39 -11.17
C CYS A 97 19.23 -28.49 -10.44
N ASP A 98 18.05 -29.04 -10.15
CA ASP A 98 17.01 -28.30 -9.46
C ASP A 98 17.39 -28.01 -7.99
N PRO A 99 17.35 -26.74 -7.55
CA PRO A 99 17.69 -26.35 -6.19
C PRO A 99 16.65 -26.85 -5.17
N PHE A 100 15.46 -27.24 -5.63
CA PHE A 100 14.40 -27.84 -4.81
C PHE A 100 14.72 -29.30 -4.44
N THR A 101 15.00 -30.14 -5.43
CA THR A 101 15.32 -31.57 -5.23
C THR A 101 16.65 -31.78 -4.52
N SER A 102 17.62 -30.90 -4.77
CA SER A 102 18.93 -30.92 -4.08
C SER A 102 18.89 -30.41 -2.63
N GLY A 103 17.72 -30.02 -2.11
CA GLY A 103 17.55 -29.61 -0.72
C GLY A 103 18.12 -28.23 -0.39
N LYS A 104 18.56 -27.46 -1.38
CA LYS A 104 19.06 -26.08 -1.18
C LYS A 104 17.92 -25.09 -0.91
N ILE A 105 16.73 -25.38 -1.43
CA ILE A 105 15.52 -24.59 -1.23
C ILE A 105 14.41 -25.46 -0.64
N LYS A 106 13.70 -24.94 0.38
CA LYS A 106 12.58 -25.64 1.03
C LYS A 106 11.22 -25.38 0.38
N LYS A 107 11.06 -24.24 -0.30
CA LYS A 107 9.81 -23.79 -0.91
C LYS A 107 10.01 -23.30 -2.35
N PRO A 108 9.14 -23.65 -3.30
CA PRO A 108 9.29 -23.24 -4.71
C PRO A 108 9.31 -21.71 -4.88
N ASP A 109 8.62 -20.96 -4.01
CA ASP A 109 8.52 -19.49 -4.07
C ASP A 109 9.86 -18.77 -3.84
N GLN A 110 10.87 -19.47 -3.32
CA GLN A 110 12.19 -18.90 -3.00
C GLN A 110 13.17 -19.01 -4.18
N ILE A 111 12.75 -19.55 -5.32
CA ILE A 111 13.65 -19.81 -6.45
C ILE A 111 14.28 -18.55 -7.04
N ILE A 112 13.53 -17.44 -7.13
CA ILE A 112 14.06 -16.18 -7.67
C ILE A 112 15.04 -15.51 -6.68
N PRO A 113 14.72 -15.36 -5.38
CA PRO A 113 15.71 -14.93 -4.38
C PRO A 113 16.98 -15.79 -4.36
N PHE A 114 16.84 -17.11 -4.52
CA PHE A 114 17.96 -18.03 -4.58
C PHE A 114 18.80 -17.84 -5.86
N LEU A 115 18.14 -17.65 -7.02
CA LEU A 115 18.83 -17.35 -8.28
C LEU A 115 19.69 -16.09 -8.19
N VAL A 116 19.18 -15.02 -7.58
CA VAL A 116 19.92 -13.76 -7.41
C VAL A 116 21.14 -13.96 -6.51
N THR A 117 21.01 -14.74 -5.44
CA THR A 117 22.13 -14.99 -4.51
C THR A 117 23.17 -15.96 -5.09
N ASP A 118 22.75 -16.99 -5.84
CA ASP A 118 23.63 -17.99 -6.44
C ASP A 118 24.41 -17.43 -7.65
N LYS A 119 23.73 -16.82 -8.62
CA LYS A 119 24.36 -16.36 -9.87
C LYS A 119 24.89 -14.93 -9.80
N LEU A 120 24.22 -14.07 -9.04
CA LEU A 120 24.56 -12.64 -8.97
C LEU A 120 25.23 -12.26 -7.63
N GLY A 121 25.55 -13.24 -6.78
CA GLY A 121 26.27 -13.02 -5.52
C GLY A 121 27.68 -12.43 -5.67
N HIS A 122 28.26 -12.52 -6.87
CA HIS A 122 29.54 -11.89 -7.19
C HIS A 122 29.48 -10.36 -7.26
N ILE A 123 28.28 -9.78 -7.42
CA ILE A 123 28.07 -8.33 -7.44
C ILE A 123 27.72 -7.88 -6.02
N PRO A 124 28.66 -7.23 -5.29
CA PRO A 124 28.41 -6.82 -3.91
C PRO A 124 27.24 -5.81 -3.87
N GLY A 125 26.28 -6.05 -2.96
CA GLY A 125 25.13 -5.18 -2.73
C GLY A 125 23.87 -5.52 -3.55
N LEU A 126 23.99 -6.21 -4.69
CA LEU A 126 22.83 -6.47 -5.57
C LEU A 126 21.78 -7.37 -4.90
N SER A 127 22.22 -8.45 -4.23
CA SER A 127 21.32 -9.31 -3.47
C SER A 127 20.61 -8.55 -2.34
N GLY A 128 21.32 -7.63 -1.67
CA GLY A 128 20.75 -6.79 -0.61
C GLY A 128 19.66 -5.86 -1.12
N VAL A 129 19.91 -5.18 -2.25
CA VAL A 129 18.92 -4.30 -2.91
C VAL A 129 17.69 -5.09 -3.36
N PHE A 130 17.88 -6.27 -3.95
CA PHE A 130 16.78 -7.13 -4.37
C PHE A 130 15.88 -7.54 -3.20
N VAL A 131 16.49 -8.02 -2.11
CA VAL A 131 15.76 -8.43 -0.91
C VAL A 131 15.05 -7.23 -0.27
N ALA A 132 15.71 -6.08 -0.18
CA ALA A 132 15.11 -4.84 0.35
C ALA A 132 13.89 -4.39 -0.47
N ALA A 133 13.95 -4.49 -1.80
CA ALA A 133 12.83 -4.12 -2.66
C ALA A 133 11.62 -5.05 -2.46
N VAL A 134 11.84 -6.37 -2.40
CA VAL A 134 10.78 -7.36 -2.15
C VAL A 134 10.14 -7.14 -0.78
N TYR A 135 10.94 -7.01 0.28
CA TYR A 135 10.41 -6.73 1.61
C TYR A 135 9.71 -5.37 1.68
N GLY A 136 10.22 -4.34 1.00
CA GLY A 136 9.58 -3.02 0.94
C GLY A 136 8.17 -3.08 0.34
N GLY A 137 7.99 -3.82 -0.76
CA GLY A 137 6.68 -4.03 -1.37
C GLY A 137 5.72 -4.81 -0.46
N VAL A 138 6.19 -5.93 0.12
CA VAL A 138 5.38 -6.76 1.02
C VAL A 138 4.98 -5.99 2.29
N LEU A 139 5.91 -5.26 2.90
CA LEU A 139 5.66 -4.48 4.11
C LEU A 139 4.67 -3.34 3.87
N SER A 140 4.69 -2.72 2.69
CA SER A 140 3.70 -1.69 2.32
C SER A 140 2.28 -2.26 2.31
N SER A 141 2.07 -3.38 1.62
CA SER A 141 0.76 -4.05 1.56
C SER A 141 0.32 -4.57 2.93
N LEU A 142 1.24 -5.14 3.69
CA LEU A 142 0.97 -5.66 5.03
C LEU A 142 0.59 -4.54 6.01
N SER A 143 1.22 -3.37 5.91
CA SER A 143 0.86 -2.20 6.71
C SER A 143 -0.58 -1.75 6.44
N SER A 144 -0.99 -1.70 5.17
CA SER A 144 -2.38 -1.37 4.82
C SER A 144 -3.36 -2.43 5.33
N ALA A 145 -3.03 -3.72 5.20
CA ALA A 145 -3.88 -4.80 5.68
C ALA A 145 -4.02 -4.79 7.22
N ALA A 146 -2.92 -4.56 7.94
CA ALA A 146 -2.91 -4.46 9.40
C ALA A 146 -3.74 -3.27 9.90
N ASN A 147 -3.66 -2.14 9.21
CA ASN A 147 -4.47 -0.96 9.53
C ASN A 147 -5.98 -1.24 9.38
N SER A 148 -6.37 -1.88 8.27
CA SER A 148 -7.76 -2.29 8.04
C SER A 148 -8.25 -3.32 9.07
N ALA A 149 -7.44 -4.35 9.37
CA ALA A 149 -7.79 -5.38 10.34
C ALA A 149 -7.94 -4.81 11.77
N ALA A 150 -7.06 -3.89 12.16
CA ALA A 150 -7.16 -3.18 13.44
C ALA A 150 -8.45 -2.35 13.52
N CYS A 151 -8.86 -1.70 12.42
CA CYS A 151 -10.11 -0.96 12.34
C CYS A 151 -11.34 -1.88 12.51
N VAL A 152 -11.37 -3.01 11.80
CA VAL A 152 -12.47 -3.99 11.90
C VAL A 152 -12.55 -4.57 13.31
N ALA A 153 -11.42 -5.01 13.87
CA ALA A 153 -11.39 -5.54 15.24
C ALA A 153 -11.85 -4.50 16.27
N TRP A 154 -11.54 -3.23 16.05
CA TRP A 154 -12.03 -2.14 16.88
C TRP A 154 -13.56 -1.98 16.80
N GLN A 155 -14.14 -1.94 15.61
CA GLN A 155 -15.59 -1.76 15.44
C GLN A 155 -16.39 -2.96 15.96
N ASP A 156 -15.90 -4.18 15.72
CA ASP A 156 -16.69 -5.39 15.93
C ASP A 156 -16.53 -5.97 17.34
N PHE A 157 -15.34 -5.87 17.93
CA PHE A 157 -15.06 -6.52 19.22
C PHE A 157 -14.84 -5.53 20.36
N LEU A 158 -14.20 -4.40 20.10
CA LEU A 158 -13.82 -3.47 21.18
C LEU A 158 -14.91 -2.43 21.46
N LYS A 159 -15.49 -1.84 20.41
CA LYS A 159 -16.54 -0.82 20.53
C LYS A 159 -17.81 -1.30 21.27
N PRO A 160 -18.29 -2.55 21.11
CA PRO A 160 -19.47 -3.03 21.84
C PRO A 160 -19.22 -3.34 23.33
N LEU A 161 -17.96 -3.42 23.77
CA LEU A 161 -17.66 -3.72 25.17
C LEU A 161 -18.10 -2.57 26.08
N PRO A 162 -18.74 -2.86 27.23
CA PRO A 162 -19.29 -1.84 28.12
C PRO A 162 -18.26 -0.84 28.66
N TYR A 163 -16.97 -1.20 28.66
CA TYR A 163 -15.86 -0.33 29.03
C TYR A 163 -15.52 0.73 27.96
N PHE A 164 -15.82 0.47 26.68
CA PHE A 164 -15.57 1.39 25.55
C PHE A 164 -16.86 1.95 24.92
N SER A 165 -18.02 1.38 25.26
CA SER A 165 -19.33 1.96 25.04
C SER A 165 -19.49 3.21 25.91
N GLY A 166 -19.01 4.37 25.44
CA GLY A 166 -19.49 5.66 25.94
C GLY A 166 -21.02 5.76 25.80
N PRO A 167 -21.71 6.69 26.48
CA PRO A 167 -23.17 6.76 26.54
C PRO A 167 -23.80 7.05 25.16
N GLN A 168 -23.93 6.02 24.33
CA GLN A 168 -24.56 6.06 23.01
C GLN A 168 -26.08 5.85 23.08
N GLY A 169 -26.61 5.40 24.24
CA GLY A 169 -28.05 5.25 24.47
C GLY A 169 -28.79 6.59 24.55
N VAL A 170 -28.20 7.61 25.17
CA VAL A 170 -28.87 8.91 25.41
C VAL A 170 -29.14 9.70 24.11
N LEU A 171 -28.36 9.47 23.05
CA LEU A 171 -28.55 10.17 21.77
C LEU A 171 -29.55 9.47 20.83
N ARG A 172 -29.91 8.21 21.09
CA ARG A 172 -30.91 7.48 20.30
C ARG A 172 -32.34 7.79 20.77
N ASP A 173 -32.50 8.16 22.04
CA ASP A 173 -33.77 8.54 22.66
C ASP A 173 -34.12 10.03 22.46
N ALA A 174 -33.22 10.82 21.85
CA ALA A 174 -33.44 12.24 21.55
C ALA A 174 -33.91 12.53 20.11
N TYR A 175 -34.02 11.48 19.28
CA TYR A 175 -34.40 11.57 17.85
C TYR A 175 -35.69 10.79 17.51
N TYR A 176 -36.44 10.36 18.52
CA TYR A 176 -37.80 9.82 18.42
C TYR A 176 -38.72 10.53 19.42
#